data_AF-B1CAH1-F1
#
_entry.id   AF-B1CAH1-F1
#
_cell.length_a   1.000
_cell.length_b   1.000
_cell.length_c   1.000
_cell.angle_alpha   90.00
_cell.angle_beta   90.00
_cell.angle_gamma   90.00
#
_symmetry.space_group_name_H-M   'P 1'
#
loop_
_entity.id
_entity.type
_entity.pdbx_description
1 polymer ?
#
loop_
_entity_poly.entity_id
_entity_poly.type
_entity_poly.pdbx_seq_one_letter_code
_entity_poly.pdbx_strand_id
1 'polypeptide(L)' 'MKSKLDIIQNLKDAGCNDDFITKYIKFEKYGNHQGQLRLLSMHRTSLINQIHDSYKMIDCLDYLIYKMKKQIY' A
#
# COMPACT_ATOMS: atom_id res chain seq x y z
N MET A 1 9.50 -16.35 -18.17
CA MET A 1 9.51 -16.58 -16.71
C MET A 1 10.05 -15.33 -16.05
N LYS A 2 9.31 -14.65 -15.15
CA LYS A 2 9.88 -13.54 -14.38
C LYS A 2 11.00 -14.09 -13.49
N SER A 3 12.13 -13.40 -13.42
CA SER A 3 13.23 -13.79 -12.56
C SER A 3 12.84 -13.58 -11.09
N LYS A 4 13.48 -14.30 -10.15
CA LYS A 4 13.24 -14.10 -8.70
C LYS A 4 13.58 -12.67 -8.25
N LEU A 5 14.54 -12.04 -8.91
CA LEU A 5 14.90 -10.64 -8.68
C LEU A 5 13.76 -9.71 -9.10
N ASP A 6 13.08 -9.99 -10.22
CA ASP A 6 11.96 -9.19 -10.69
C ASP A 6 10.81 -9.22 -9.67
N ILE A 7 10.56 -10.36 -9.03
CA ILE A 7 9.49 -10.48 -8.02
C ILE A 7 9.83 -9.63 -6.79
N ILE A 8 11.06 -9.73 -6.28
CA ILE A 8 11.49 -8.94 -5.12
C ILE A 8 11.42 -7.44 -5.43
N GLN A 9 11.87 -7.02 -6.62
CA GLN A 9 11.78 -5.62 -7.03
C GLN A 9 10.33 -5.15 -7.12
N ASN A 10 9.44 -5.95 -7.74
CA ASN A 10 8.00 -5.62 -7.78
C ASN A 10 7.40 -5.48 -6.38
N LEU A 11 7.81 -6.29 -5.40
CA LEU A 11 7.36 -6.16 -4.02
C LEU A 11 7.85 -4.86 -3.38
N LYS A 12 9.12 -4.49 -3.59
CA LYS A 12 9.69 -3.22 -3.11
C LYS A 12 9.00 -2.01 -3.74
N ASP A 13 8.78 -2.04 -5.04
CA ASP A 13 8.09 -0.97 -5.79
C ASP A 13 6.64 -0.82 -5.33
N ALA A 14 6.00 -1.92 -4.88
CA ALA A 14 4.68 -1.91 -4.27
C ALA A 14 4.70 -1.44 -2.79
N GLY A 15 5.83 -0.99 -2.26
CA GLY A 15 5.97 -0.53 -0.88
C GLY A 15 5.93 -1.65 0.16
N CYS A 16 6.24 -2.90 -0.23
CA CYS A 16 6.37 -3.99 0.73
C CYS A 16 7.72 -3.87 1.46
N ASN A 17 7.69 -3.89 2.79
CA ASN A 17 8.91 -3.85 3.61
C ASN A 17 9.64 -5.21 3.64
N ASP A 18 10.84 -5.21 4.22
CA ASP A 18 11.69 -6.41 4.25
C ASP A 18 11.06 -7.59 5.01
N ASP A 19 10.28 -7.31 6.06
CA ASP A 19 9.52 -8.34 6.79
C ASP A 19 8.47 -9.02 5.91
N PHE A 20 7.74 -8.20 5.13
CA PHE A 20 6.75 -8.69 4.18
C PHE A 20 7.41 -9.56 3.11
N ILE A 21 8.51 -9.09 2.52
CA ILE A 21 9.27 -9.81 1.48
C ILE A 21 9.79 -11.13 2.04
N THR A 22 10.34 -11.12 3.26
CA THR A 22 10.82 -12.32 3.95
C THR A 22 9.70 -13.35 4.12
N LYS A 23 8.51 -12.90 4.56
CA LYS A 23 7.34 -13.77 4.73
C LYS A 23 6.83 -14.30 3.39
N TYR A 24 6.84 -13.48 2.34
CA TYR A 24 6.47 -13.90 0.99
C TYR A 24 7.40 -15.00 0.46
N ILE A 25 8.72 -14.82 0.58
CA ILE A 25 9.73 -15.81 0.15
C ILE A 25 9.61 -17.10 0.99
N LYS A 26 9.28 -16.98 2.28
CA LYS A 26 9.03 -18.15 3.14
C LYS A 26 7.85 -18.96 2.59
N PHE A 27 6.74 -18.33 2.22
CA PHE A 27 5.61 -19.04 1.61
C PHE A 27 5.96 -19.66 0.26
N GLU A 28 6.76 -18.97 -0.57
CA GLU A 28 7.28 -19.52 -1.84
C GLU A 28 8.05 -20.82 -1.61
N LYS A 29 8.97 -20.84 -0.64
CA LYS A 29 9.79 -22.01 -0.30
C LYS A 29 8.96 -23.24 0.10
N TYR A 30 7.79 -23.02 0.71
CA TYR A 30 6.86 -24.08 1.11
C TYR A 30 5.79 -24.40 0.05
N GLY A 31 5.86 -23.80 -1.15
CA GLY A 31 4.83 -23.97 -2.19
C GLY A 31 3.46 -23.37 -1.81
N ASN A 32 3.41 -22.51 -0.80
CA ASN A 32 2.16 -21.96 -0.27
C ASN A 32 1.73 -20.70 -1.06
N HIS A 33 1.27 -20.90 -2.29
CA HIS A 33 0.83 -19.81 -3.17
C HIS A 33 -0.42 -19.08 -2.62
N GLN A 34 -1.32 -19.78 -1.93
CA GLN A 34 -2.48 -19.14 -1.28
C GLN A 34 -2.03 -18.17 -0.17
N GLY A 35 -1.01 -18.53 0.60
CA GLY A 35 -0.40 -17.67 1.61
C GLY A 35 0.22 -16.42 0.99
N GLN A 36 0.91 -16.55 -0.14
CA GLN A 36 1.45 -15.42 -0.90
C GLN A 36 0.35 -14.47 -1.38
N LEU A 37 -0.70 -15.00 -2.01
CA LEU A 37 -1.83 -14.20 -2.51
C LEU A 37 -2.57 -13.49 -1.38
N ARG A 38 -2.81 -14.18 -0.26
CA ARG A 38 -3.44 -13.57 0.92
C ARG A 38 -2.60 -12.42 1.46
N LEU A 39 -1.28 -12.62 1.56
CA LEU A 39 -0.35 -11.60 2.03
C LEU A 39 -0.38 -10.35 1.13
N LEU A 40 -0.36 -10.54 -0.19
CA LEU A 40 -0.50 -9.45 -1.18
C LEU A 40 -1.86 -8.72 -1.07
N SER A 41 -2.96 -9.46 -0.92
CA SER A 41 -4.29 -8.87 -0.80
C SER A 41 -4.43 -8.02 0.46
N MET A 42 -3.80 -8.44 1.57
CA MET A 42 -3.77 -7.66 2.80
C MET A 42 -3.02 -6.34 2.61
N HIS A 43 -1.84 -6.38 1.98
CA HIS A 43 -1.08 -5.17 1.68
C HIS A 43 -1.84 -4.21 0.77
N ARG A 44 -2.44 -4.71 -0.30
CA ARG A 44 -3.30 -3.93 -1.19
C ARG A 44 -4.42 -3.22 -0.42
N THR A 45 -5.07 -3.92 0.52
CA THR A 45 -6.13 -3.34 1.35
C THR A 45 -5.59 -2.23 2.25
N SER A 46 -4.40 -2.40 2.82
CA SER A 46 -3.73 -1.36 3.61
C SER A 46 -3.45 -0.09 2.79
N LEU A 47 -2.97 -0.24 1.56
CA LEU A 47 -2.71 0.90 0.66
C LEU A 47 -4.01 1.65 0.33
N ILE A 48 -5.10 0.91 0.04
CA ILE A 48 -6.41 1.50 -0.21
C ILE A 48 -6.90 2.30 1.00
N ASN A 49 -6.74 1.74 2.21
CA ASN A 49 -7.13 2.44 3.44
C ASN A 49 -6.32 3.73 3.65
N GLN A 50 -5.00 3.69 3.41
CA GLN A 50 -4.14 4.89 3.49
C GLN A 50 -4.58 5.99 2.52
N ILE A 51 -4.98 5.60 1.30
CA ILE A 51 -5.54 6.53 0.31
C ILE A 51 -6.83 7.14 0.83
N HIS A 52 -7.76 6.33 1.34
CA HIS A 52 -9.02 6.83 1.89
C HIS A 52 -8.84 7.78 3.07
N ASP A 53 -7.88 7.50 3.96
CA ASP A 53 -7.58 8.38 5.08
C ASP A 53 -6.92 9.69 4.62
N SER A 54 -6.02 9.61 3.64
CA SER A 54 -5.42 10.80 3.01
C SER A 54 -6.48 11.67 2.34
N TYR A 55 -7.46 11.09 1.65
CA TYR A 55 -8.58 11.83 1.07
C TYR A 55 -9.39 12.58 2.14
N LYS A 56 -9.74 11.94 3.26
CA LYS A 56 -10.46 12.62 4.36
C LYS A 56 -9.66 13.78 4.94
N MET A 57 -8.33 13.64 5.04
CA MET A 57 -7.45 14.71 5.51
C MET A 57 -7.47 15.89 4.54
N ILE A 58 -7.40 15.62 3.23
CA ILE A 58 -7.48 16.64 2.17
C ILE A 58 -8.82 17.36 2.23
N ASP A 59 -9.94 16.64 2.33
CA ASP A 59 -11.28 17.23 2.41
C ASP A 59 -11.42 18.21 3.59
N CYS A 60 -10.89 17.83 4.77
CA CYS A 60 -10.87 18.69 5.94
C CYS A 60 -10.05 19.96 5.71
N LEU A 61 -8.88 19.81 5.08
CA LEU A 61 -7.97 20.91 4.79
C LEU A 61 -8.57 21.87 3.76
N ASP A 62 -9.17 21.35 2.70
CA ASP A 62 -9.83 22.14 1.66
C ASP A 62 -11.00 22.94 2.22
N TYR A 63 -11.79 22.34 3.12
CA TYR A 63 -12.85 23.05 3.81
C TYR A 63 -12.32 24.22 4.65
N LEU A 64 -11.22 24.01 5.40
CA LEU A 64 -10.59 25.08 6.17
C LEU A 64 -10.10 26.21 5.26
N ILE A 65 -9.42 25.88 4.17
CA ILE A 65 -8.92 26.85 3.18
C ILE A 65 -10.09 27.64 2.58
N TYR A 66 -11.19 26.98 2.22
CA TYR A 66 -12.39 27.65 1.71
C TYR A 66 -12.96 28.65 2.71
N LYS A 67 -13.05 28.27 4.00
CA LYS A 67 -13.53 29.18 5.06
C LYS A 67 -12.64 30.39 5.23
N MET A 68 -11.32 30.21 5.19
CA MET A 68 -10.36 31.31 5.26
C MET A 68 -10.49 32.25 4.06
N LYS A 69 -10.61 31.71 2.84
CA LYS A 69 -10.78 32.52 1.62
C LYS A 69 -12.06 33.38 1.68
N LYS A 70 -13.16 32.83 2.19
CA LYS A 70 -14.44 33.58 2.36
C LYS A 70 -14.35 34.74 3.36
N GLN A 71 -13.35 34.78 4.23
CA GLN A 71 -13.15 35.90 5.15
C GLN A 71 -12.28 37.01 4.54
N ILE A 72 -11.56 36.71 3.47
CA ILE A 72 -10.63 37.63 2.79
C ILE A 72 -11.33 38.37 1.63
N TYR A 73 -12.36 37.76 1.03
CA TYR A 73 -13.17 38.31 -0.06
C TYR A 73 -14.62 38.49 0.38
#